data_AF-A0A967HHQ4-F1
#
_entry.id   AF-A0A967HHQ4-F1
#
_cell.length_a   1.000
_cell.length_b   1.000
_cell.length_c   1.000
_cell.angle_alpha   90.00
_cell.angle_beta   90.00
_cell.angle_gamma   90.00
#
_symmetry.space_group_name_H-M   'P 1'
#
loop_
_entity.id
_entity.type
_entity.pdbx_description
1 polymer ?
#
loop_
_entity_poly.entity_id
_entity_poly.type
_entity_poly.pdbx_seq_one_letter_code
_entity_poly.pdbx_strand_id
1 'polypeptide(L)'
;MRRRAMFAAVALAWGVAPAAGQAAFDCQRCHGELELLRQYVQSLDDARALHVSSARLGPSAHAGMGCEECHTGFTRFPHRDGGTTGCTSCHSEVADRWQTGLHAGAEAAEAVPCTRCHGVHDVAPVDSLSRGAALEGMTETCAGCHETQRLPVEAHHQDHAGCHDCHDPHATGSADDPDSRISPRNQPQTCGACHDSVTTVWMGGVHARTLLSQGPEADDSPPTCTSCHGAHPVHGADDLGFATIAINTCAGCHEKAAETYRGSYHGKATQLGSEAAATCAECHGAHRILPAGEPAS
;
A
#
# COMPACT_ATOMS: atom_id res chain seq x y z
N MET A 1 -14.82 -70.92 -46.13
CA MET A 1 -15.30 -69.80 -46.96
C MET A 1 -14.95 -68.49 -46.27
N ARG A 2 -14.19 -67.64 -46.95
CA ARG A 2 -13.68 -66.35 -46.46
C ARG A 2 -14.85 -65.37 -46.24
N ARG A 3 -14.95 -64.73 -45.07
CA ARG A 3 -15.71 -63.48 -44.91
C ARG A 3 -14.84 -62.45 -44.20
N ARG A 4 -14.72 -61.32 -44.88
CA ARG A 4 -13.73 -60.25 -44.75
C ARG A 4 -14.01 -59.41 -43.49
N ALA A 5 -12.96 -59.09 -42.73
CA ALA A 5 -13.00 -58.01 -41.75
C ALA A 5 -13.09 -56.67 -42.49
N MET A 6 -14.14 -55.89 -42.20
CA MET A 6 -14.26 -54.51 -42.65
C MET A 6 -13.44 -53.63 -41.71
N PHE A 7 -12.32 -53.10 -42.19
CA PHE A 7 -11.63 -51.99 -41.55
C PHE A 7 -12.39 -50.71 -41.88
N ALA A 8 -12.99 -50.07 -40.88
CA ALA A 8 -13.48 -48.70 -40.98
C ALA A 8 -12.28 -47.76 -41.04
N ALA A 9 -12.06 -47.12 -42.18
CA ALA A 9 -11.09 -46.05 -42.33
C ALA A 9 -11.63 -44.80 -41.62
N VAL A 10 -11.07 -44.49 -40.45
CA VAL A 10 -11.26 -43.18 -39.82
C VAL A 10 -10.38 -42.20 -40.58
N ALA A 11 -10.99 -41.41 -41.47
CA ALA A 11 -10.33 -40.27 -42.08
C ALA A 11 -10.12 -39.20 -40.99
N LEU A 12 -8.91 -39.14 -40.44
CA LEU A 12 -8.42 -38.00 -39.68
C LEU A 12 -8.30 -36.83 -40.66
N ALA A 13 -9.37 -36.04 -40.76
CA ALA A 13 -9.31 -34.73 -41.38
C ALA A 13 -8.42 -33.85 -40.48
N TRP A 14 -7.15 -33.71 -40.88
CA TRP A 14 -6.30 -32.63 -40.38
C TRP A 14 -6.85 -31.34 -40.98
N GLY A 15 -7.87 -30.80 -40.32
CA GLY A 15 -8.23 -29.40 -40.49
C GLY A 15 -7.05 -28.58 -40.01
N VAL A 16 -6.23 -28.13 -40.96
CA VAL A 16 -5.30 -27.04 -40.71
C VAL A 16 -6.20 -25.84 -40.43
N ALA A 17 -6.44 -25.55 -39.15
CA ALA A 17 -6.97 -24.26 -38.77
C ALA A 17 -6.05 -23.22 -39.42
N PRO A 18 -6.60 -22.21 -40.12
CA PRO A 18 -5.74 -21.14 -40.59
C PRO A 18 -5.06 -20.58 -39.34
N ALA A 19 -3.73 -20.52 -39.38
CA ALA A 19 -2.97 -19.83 -38.36
C ALA A 19 -3.47 -18.38 -38.34
N ALA A 20 -4.36 -18.07 -37.40
CA ALA A 20 -4.63 -16.71 -36.98
C ALA A 20 -3.35 -16.24 -36.27
N GLY A 21 -2.33 -15.89 -37.05
CA GLY A 21 -0.98 -15.67 -36.52
C GLY A 21 0.02 -15.17 -37.53
N GLN A 22 -0.41 -14.53 -38.63
CA GLN A 22 0.50 -14.05 -39.68
C GLN A 22 0.29 -12.59 -40.12
N ALA A 23 -0.44 -11.75 -39.38
CA ALA A 23 -0.48 -10.31 -39.69
C ALA A 23 -0.79 -9.37 -38.50
N ALA A 24 -0.50 -9.77 -37.26
CA ALA A 24 -0.32 -8.76 -36.21
C ALA A 24 1.04 -8.12 -36.46
N PHE A 25 1.10 -6.80 -36.65
CA PHE A 25 2.37 -6.09 -36.61
C PHE A 25 2.98 -6.38 -35.24
N ASP A 26 4.05 -7.17 -35.22
CA ASP A 26 4.83 -7.39 -34.00
C ASP A 26 5.55 -6.07 -33.69
N CYS A 27 4.88 -5.19 -32.94
CA CYS A 27 5.40 -3.88 -32.51
C CYS A 27 6.80 -4.05 -31.92
N GLN A 28 7.01 -5.16 -31.20
CA GLN A 28 8.26 -5.50 -30.52
C GLN A 28 9.42 -5.76 -31.49
N ARG A 29 9.15 -6.14 -32.74
CA ARG A 29 10.22 -6.32 -33.74
C ARG A 29 10.97 -5.03 -34.04
N CYS A 30 10.30 -3.88 -33.91
CA CYS A 30 10.93 -2.56 -34.07
C CYS A 30 11.15 -1.88 -32.72
N HIS A 31 10.15 -1.91 -31.83
CA HIS A 31 10.20 -1.25 -30.53
C HIS A 31 11.01 -2.02 -29.48
N GLY A 32 11.34 -3.28 -29.71
CA GLY A 32 12.22 -4.09 -28.86
C GLY A 32 13.71 -3.89 -29.10
N GLU A 33 14.10 -3.26 -30.21
CA GLU A 33 15.48 -3.18 -30.68
C GLU A 33 15.98 -1.73 -30.70
N LEU A 34 16.68 -1.32 -29.64
CA LEU A 34 17.15 0.07 -29.48
C LEU A 34 18.01 0.55 -30.67
N GLU A 35 18.91 -0.30 -31.17
CA GLU A 35 19.81 0.06 -32.27
C GLU A 35 19.09 0.15 -33.62
N LEU A 36 17.96 -0.54 -33.78
CA LEU A 36 17.10 -0.35 -34.95
C LEU A 36 16.40 1.01 -34.88
N LEU A 37 15.85 1.37 -33.72
CA LEU A 37 15.17 2.66 -33.52
C LEU A 37 16.09 3.85 -33.78
N ARG A 38 17.37 3.77 -33.39
CA ARG A 38 18.38 4.81 -33.63
C ARG A 38 18.57 5.19 -35.10
N GLN A 39 18.17 4.32 -36.03
CA GLN A 39 18.23 4.61 -37.47
C GLN A 39 17.08 5.51 -37.93
N TYR A 40 16.01 5.63 -37.13
CA TYR A 40 14.77 6.32 -37.48
C TYR A 40 14.49 7.57 -36.63
N VAL A 41 15.33 7.86 -35.63
CA VAL A 41 15.22 9.04 -34.77
C VAL A 41 16.50 9.90 -34.78
N GLN A 42 16.41 11.11 -34.24
CA GLN A 42 17.52 12.07 -34.27
C GLN A 42 18.47 11.95 -33.07
N SER A 43 18.02 11.33 -31.97
CA SER A 43 18.81 11.19 -30.75
C SER A 43 18.66 9.80 -30.11
N LEU A 44 19.61 9.46 -29.25
CA LEU A 44 19.52 8.24 -28.44
C LEU A 44 18.34 8.27 -27.46
N ASP A 45 17.97 9.46 -26.97
CA ASP A 45 16.88 9.60 -26.01
C ASP A 45 15.52 9.40 -26.68
N ASP A 46 15.35 9.88 -27.91
CA ASP A 46 14.18 9.54 -28.73
C ASP A 46 14.07 8.03 -28.97
N ALA A 47 15.21 7.36 -29.21
CA ALA A 47 15.22 5.91 -29.43
C ALA A 47 14.83 5.16 -28.15
N ARG A 48 15.29 5.63 -26.99
CA ARG A 48 14.93 5.05 -25.68
C ARG A 48 13.47 5.29 -25.34
N ALA A 49 12.91 6.44 -25.68
CA ALA A 49 11.49 6.73 -25.46
C ALA A 49 10.57 5.81 -26.25
N LEU A 50 11.02 5.32 -27.41
CA LEU A 50 10.31 4.36 -28.24
C LEU A 50 10.64 2.90 -27.89
N HIS A 51 11.66 2.64 -27.07
CA HIS A 51 12.14 1.29 -26.78
C HIS A 51 11.35 0.64 -25.64
N VAL A 52 10.79 -0.52 -25.91
CA VAL A 52 10.11 -1.38 -24.93
C VAL A 52 10.87 -2.68 -24.83
N SER A 53 11.48 -2.97 -23.68
CA SER A 53 12.19 -4.24 -23.49
C SER A 53 11.20 -5.34 -23.08
N SER A 54 11.24 -6.49 -23.75
CA SER A 54 10.46 -7.66 -23.35
C SER A 54 10.81 -8.16 -21.95
N ALA A 55 12.05 -7.94 -21.49
CA ALA A 55 12.46 -8.24 -20.12
C ALA A 55 11.85 -7.31 -19.08
N ARG A 56 11.47 -6.08 -19.47
CA ARG A 56 10.74 -5.14 -18.59
C ARG A 56 9.23 -5.37 -18.64
N LEU A 57 8.69 -5.68 -19.82
CA LEU A 57 7.27 -5.96 -20.00
C LEU A 57 6.84 -7.31 -19.45
N GLY A 58 7.68 -8.34 -19.57
CA GLY A 58 7.34 -9.72 -19.17
C GLY A 58 6.87 -9.88 -17.71
N PRO A 59 7.49 -9.20 -16.72
CA PRO A 59 7.02 -9.22 -15.34
C PRO A 59 5.82 -8.32 -15.02
N SER A 60 5.38 -7.48 -15.96
CA SER A 60 4.28 -6.53 -15.76
C SER A 60 2.94 -7.25 -15.56
N ALA A 61 2.03 -6.64 -14.80
CA ALA A 61 0.63 -7.05 -14.70
C ALA A 61 -0.07 -7.10 -16.07
N HIS A 62 0.42 -6.31 -17.04
CA HIS A 62 -0.11 -6.22 -18.39
C HIS A 62 0.68 -7.06 -19.42
N ALA A 63 1.58 -7.96 -18.99
CA ALA A 63 2.41 -8.76 -19.89
C ALA A 63 1.63 -9.62 -20.90
N GLY A 64 0.38 -9.96 -20.57
CA GLY A 64 -0.52 -10.73 -21.44
C GLY A 64 -1.33 -9.89 -22.45
N MET A 65 -1.26 -8.55 -22.37
CA MET A 65 -2.02 -7.67 -23.27
C MET A 65 -1.28 -7.44 -24.58
N GLY A 66 -2.02 -7.40 -25.68
CA GLY A 66 -1.55 -6.92 -26.97
C GLY A 66 -1.22 -5.43 -26.92
N CYS A 67 -0.20 -5.01 -27.67
CA CYS A 67 0.22 -3.61 -27.71
C CYS A 67 -0.95 -2.69 -28.14
N GLU A 68 -1.79 -3.16 -29.06
CA GLU A 68 -2.94 -2.46 -29.61
C GLU A 68 -4.08 -2.18 -28.63
N GLU A 69 -4.11 -2.89 -27.50
CA GLU A 69 -5.11 -2.69 -26.46
C GLU A 69 -4.90 -1.33 -25.76
N CYS A 70 -3.64 -0.89 -25.65
CA CYS A 70 -3.30 0.44 -25.17
C CYS A 70 -2.91 1.40 -26.31
N HIS A 71 -2.24 0.93 -27.35
CA HIS A 71 -1.73 1.75 -28.44
C HIS A 71 -2.62 1.67 -29.68
N THR A 72 -3.44 2.69 -29.89
CA THR A 72 -4.44 2.69 -30.96
C THR A 72 -4.05 3.62 -32.11
N GLY A 73 -4.55 3.33 -33.32
CA GLY A 73 -4.41 4.23 -34.47
C GLY A 73 -3.07 4.16 -35.24
N PHE A 74 -2.18 3.24 -34.87
CA PHE A 74 -0.92 3.03 -35.60
C PHE A 74 -1.13 2.22 -36.87
N THR A 75 -1.08 2.89 -38.04
CA THR A 75 -1.46 2.29 -39.33
C THR A 75 -0.37 2.31 -40.40
N ARG A 76 0.76 2.98 -40.16
CA ARG A 76 1.85 3.12 -41.15
C ARG A 76 3.23 3.07 -40.51
N PHE A 77 4.24 2.59 -41.22
CA PHE A 77 5.63 2.65 -40.80
C PHE A 77 6.45 3.62 -41.68
N PRO A 78 7.29 4.49 -41.09
CA PRO A 78 7.31 4.88 -39.67
C PRO A 78 5.99 5.59 -39.29
N HIS A 79 5.48 5.33 -38.08
CA HIS A 79 4.28 5.99 -37.55
C HIS A 79 4.66 7.19 -36.68
N ARG A 80 3.85 8.23 -36.79
CA ARG A 80 3.83 9.39 -35.86
C ARG A 80 2.44 9.65 -35.30
N ASP A 81 1.41 9.16 -36.00
CA ASP A 81 0.02 9.37 -35.66
C ASP A 81 -0.50 8.10 -34.99
N GLY A 82 -1.17 8.26 -33.86
CA GLY A 82 -1.62 7.20 -32.98
C GLY A 82 -1.84 7.77 -31.57
N GLY A 83 -2.47 6.99 -30.71
CA GLY A 83 -2.79 7.40 -29.35
C GLY A 83 -2.52 6.28 -28.35
N THR A 84 -2.42 6.68 -27.09
CA THR A 84 -2.39 5.75 -25.96
C THR A 84 -3.69 5.89 -25.21
N THR A 85 -4.39 4.77 -25.03
CA THR A 85 -5.55 4.64 -24.16
C THR A 85 -5.12 4.92 -22.73
N GLY A 86 -5.84 5.81 -22.04
CA GLY A 86 -5.58 6.12 -20.63
C GLY A 86 -5.98 4.97 -19.70
N CYS A 87 -5.28 4.84 -18.58
CA CYS A 87 -5.50 3.80 -17.57
C CYS A 87 -6.97 3.71 -17.11
N THR A 88 -7.63 4.87 -16.98
CA THR A 88 -9.00 5.01 -16.44
C THR A 88 -10.08 4.46 -17.35
N SER A 89 -9.79 4.20 -18.63
CA SER A 89 -10.73 3.56 -19.55
C SER A 89 -11.01 2.10 -19.18
N CYS A 90 -10.06 1.43 -18.51
CA CYS A 90 -10.20 0.08 -18.00
C CYS A 90 -10.25 0.06 -16.46
N HIS A 91 -9.53 0.95 -15.78
CA HIS A 91 -9.52 1.08 -14.32
C HIS A 91 -10.43 2.20 -13.83
N SER A 92 -11.69 2.23 -14.29
CA SER A 92 -12.63 3.30 -13.95
C SER A 92 -12.95 3.37 -12.46
N GLU A 93 -13.11 2.23 -11.79
CA GLU A 93 -13.36 2.18 -10.34
C GLU A 93 -12.18 2.74 -9.54
N VAL A 94 -10.95 2.47 -9.98
CA VAL A 94 -9.75 3.05 -9.37
C VAL A 94 -9.71 4.56 -9.62
N ALA A 95 -10.11 5.00 -10.81
CA ALA A 95 -10.21 6.42 -11.14
C ALA A 95 -11.20 7.15 -10.24
N ASP A 96 -12.36 6.54 -9.96
CA ASP A 96 -13.38 7.12 -9.08
C ASP A 96 -12.85 7.26 -7.65
N ARG A 97 -12.13 6.24 -7.15
CA ARG A 97 -11.48 6.30 -5.82
C ARG A 97 -10.35 7.31 -5.77
N TRP A 98 -9.58 7.44 -6.84
CA TRP A 98 -8.48 8.40 -6.94
C TRP A 98 -8.95 9.82 -6.63
N GLN A 99 -10.11 10.21 -7.16
CA GLN A 99 -10.67 11.55 -6.97
C GLN A 99 -11.03 11.88 -5.52
N THR A 100 -11.17 10.88 -4.63
CA THR A 100 -11.46 11.12 -3.22
C THR A 100 -10.20 11.32 -2.38
N GLY A 101 -9.02 11.03 -2.94
CA GLY A 101 -7.74 11.10 -2.24
C GLY A 101 -6.99 12.40 -2.45
N LEU A 102 -6.08 12.70 -1.53
CA LEU A 102 -5.24 13.91 -1.57
C LEU A 102 -4.29 13.96 -2.79
N HIS A 103 -3.96 12.82 -3.39
CA HIS A 103 -3.12 12.76 -4.58
C HIS A 103 -3.82 13.22 -5.87
N ALA A 104 -5.15 13.32 -5.89
CA ALA A 104 -5.87 13.91 -7.01
C ALA A 104 -5.66 15.44 -7.11
N GLY A 105 -5.22 16.09 -6.03
CA GLY A 105 -5.09 17.54 -5.97
C GLY A 105 -6.45 18.25 -5.95
N ALA A 106 -6.46 19.53 -5.57
CA ALA A 106 -7.69 20.33 -5.67
C ALA A 106 -7.96 20.71 -7.14
N GLU A 107 -6.89 20.85 -7.92
CA GLU A 107 -6.91 21.19 -9.33
C GLU A 107 -6.15 20.14 -10.16
N ALA A 108 -6.54 19.95 -11.42
CA ALA A 108 -5.92 18.95 -12.30
C ALA A 108 -4.39 19.14 -12.49
N ALA A 109 -3.89 20.37 -12.35
CA ALA A 109 -2.46 20.67 -12.45
C ALA A 109 -1.64 20.19 -11.23
N GLU A 110 -2.31 19.92 -10.10
CA GLU A 110 -1.71 19.45 -8.86
C GLU A 110 -1.78 17.92 -8.73
N ALA A 111 -2.60 17.27 -9.55
CA ALA A 111 -2.79 15.84 -9.56
C ALA A 111 -1.47 15.09 -9.80
N VAL A 112 -1.19 14.11 -8.94
CA VAL A 112 -0.13 13.14 -9.20
C VAL A 112 -0.64 12.18 -10.28
N PRO A 113 -0.02 12.08 -11.47
CA PRO A 113 -0.50 11.17 -12.48
C PRO A 113 -0.19 9.72 -12.07
N CYS A 114 -1.02 8.76 -12.50
CA CYS A 114 -0.82 7.34 -12.20
C CYS A 114 0.59 6.86 -12.55
N THR A 115 1.14 7.35 -13.68
CA THR A 115 2.49 7.03 -14.17
C THR A 115 3.64 7.65 -13.37
N ARG A 116 3.35 8.43 -12.32
CA ARG A 116 4.37 8.90 -11.37
C ARG A 116 4.64 7.87 -10.29
N CYS A 117 3.64 7.06 -9.94
CA CYS A 117 3.77 5.98 -8.96
C CYS A 117 3.91 4.61 -9.65
N HIS A 118 3.22 4.44 -10.77
CA HIS A 118 3.33 3.26 -11.62
C HIS A 118 4.22 3.53 -12.82
N GLY A 119 4.68 2.46 -13.44
CA GLY A 119 5.21 2.52 -14.80
C GLY A 119 4.10 2.48 -15.86
N VAL A 120 4.50 2.32 -17.12
CA VAL A 120 3.56 2.08 -18.25
C VAL A 120 3.77 0.73 -18.90
N HIS A 121 5.01 0.22 -18.90
CA HIS A 121 5.38 -1.08 -19.45
C HIS A 121 5.97 -2.03 -18.40
N ASP A 122 5.92 -1.65 -17.13
CA ASP A 122 6.58 -2.29 -15.99
C ASP A 122 5.73 -2.14 -14.72
N VAL A 123 4.40 -2.11 -14.88
CA VAL A 123 3.45 -2.05 -13.77
C VAL A 123 3.51 -3.36 -12.98
N ALA A 124 3.98 -3.31 -11.73
CA ALA A 124 4.08 -4.49 -10.89
C ALA A 124 2.69 -5.12 -10.60
N PRO A 125 2.56 -6.46 -10.60
CA PRO A 125 1.35 -7.14 -10.14
C PRO A 125 1.06 -6.85 -8.67
N VAL A 126 -0.21 -6.59 -8.33
CA VAL A 126 -0.61 -6.21 -6.96
C VAL A 126 -0.28 -7.29 -5.92
N ASP A 127 -0.40 -8.57 -6.29
CA ASP A 127 -0.08 -9.71 -5.44
C ASP A 127 1.43 -9.84 -5.13
N SER A 128 2.29 -9.18 -5.91
CA SER A 128 3.73 -9.12 -5.67
C SER A 128 4.13 -8.11 -4.58
N LEU A 129 3.25 -7.18 -4.20
CA LEU A 129 3.57 -6.05 -3.31
C LEU A 129 3.70 -6.43 -1.83
N SER A 130 3.47 -7.69 -1.46
CA SER A 130 3.48 -8.13 -0.07
C SER A 130 4.89 -8.35 0.54
N ARG A 131 5.94 -8.46 -0.28
CA ARG A 131 7.33 -8.69 0.19
C ARG A 131 8.39 -8.49 -0.89
N GLY A 132 9.63 -8.35 -0.47
CA GLY A 132 10.81 -8.34 -1.34
C GLY A 132 10.88 -7.10 -2.25
N ALA A 133 11.54 -7.25 -3.40
CA ALA A 133 11.89 -6.12 -4.27
C ALA A 133 10.69 -5.26 -4.73
N ALA A 134 9.49 -5.85 -4.89
CA ALA A 134 8.30 -5.09 -5.28
C ALA A 134 7.75 -4.24 -4.13
N LEU A 135 7.75 -4.76 -2.89
CA LEU A 135 7.42 -4.00 -1.69
C LEU A 135 8.44 -2.86 -1.44
N GLU A 136 9.74 -3.17 -1.58
CA GLU A 136 10.82 -2.19 -1.45
C GLU A 136 10.67 -1.08 -2.51
N GLY A 137 10.44 -1.44 -3.77
CA GLY A 137 10.22 -0.48 -4.85
C GLY A 137 9.00 0.41 -4.63
N MET A 138 7.90 -0.14 -4.09
CA MET A 138 6.72 0.65 -3.73
C MET A 138 7.04 1.64 -2.59
N THR A 139 7.78 1.19 -1.57
CA THR A 139 8.19 2.05 -0.45
C THR A 139 9.06 3.21 -0.93
N GLU A 140 10.04 2.94 -1.79
CA GLU A 140 10.90 3.98 -2.38
C GLU A 140 10.09 4.96 -3.27
N THR A 141 9.06 4.48 -3.96
CA THR A 141 8.17 5.34 -4.75
C THR A 141 7.48 6.39 -3.86
N CYS A 142 6.98 5.98 -2.70
CA CYS A 142 6.39 6.92 -1.73
C CYS A 142 7.45 7.86 -1.14
N ALA A 143 8.58 7.31 -0.70
CA ALA A 143 9.66 8.07 -0.06
C ALA A 143 10.32 9.11 -0.99
N GLY A 144 10.26 8.91 -2.30
CA GLY A 144 10.76 9.88 -3.29
C GLY A 144 10.02 11.23 -3.29
N CYS A 145 8.83 11.32 -2.68
CA CYS A 145 8.14 12.58 -2.40
C CYS A 145 7.94 12.82 -0.90
N HIS A 146 7.70 11.76 -0.12
CA HIS A 146 7.49 11.82 1.33
C HIS A 146 8.79 11.51 2.09
N GLU A 147 9.86 12.26 1.81
CA GLU A 147 11.21 11.98 2.34
C GLU A 147 11.27 11.90 3.87
N THR A 148 10.46 12.69 4.57
CA THR A 148 10.40 12.69 6.04
C THR A 148 9.80 11.40 6.63
N GLN A 149 9.10 10.62 5.80
CA GLN A 149 8.52 9.33 6.18
C GLN A 149 9.45 8.16 5.81
N ARG A 150 10.68 8.44 5.34
CA ARG A 150 11.69 7.41 5.11
C ARG A 150 12.10 6.82 6.45
N LEU A 151 11.52 5.66 6.77
CA LEU A 151 11.76 5.00 8.04
C LEU A 151 13.16 4.34 8.07
N PRO A 152 13.84 4.34 9.24
CA PRO A 152 15.05 3.55 9.42
C PRO A 152 14.73 2.05 9.28
N VAL A 153 15.69 1.26 8.80
CA VAL A 153 15.57 -0.19 8.51
C VAL A 153 15.11 -0.98 9.75
N GLU A 154 15.36 -0.43 10.93
CA GLU A 154 15.10 -1.03 12.23
C GLU A 154 13.65 -0.87 12.73
N ALA A 155 12.80 -0.10 12.03
CA ALA A 155 11.37 -0.06 12.34
C ALA A 155 10.68 -1.29 11.73
N HIS A 156 10.35 -2.27 12.57
CA HIS A 156 9.89 -3.65 12.32
C HIS A 156 8.70 -3.92 11.35
N HIS A 157 8.35 -2.99 10.46
CA HIS A 157 7.32 -3.18 9.44
C HIS A 157 7.88 -3.33 8.01
N GLN A 158 9.13 -2.93 7.71
CA GLN A 158 9.60 -2.83 6.32
C GLN A 158 9.65 -4.15 5.52
N ASP A 159 9.74 -5.31 6.17
CA ASP A 159 9.79 -6.62 5.51
C ASP A 159 8.44 -7.36 5.47
N HIS A 160 7.41 -6.83 6.15
CA HIS A 160 6.10 -7.47 6.27
C HIS A 160 4.89 -6.52 6.11
N ALA A 161 5.11 -5.20 6.06
CA ALA A 161 4.08 -4.17 5.88
C ALA A 161 4.65 -2.89 5.21
N GLY A 162 4.04 -2.49 4.11
CA GLY A 162 4.35 -1.25 3.40
C GLY A 162 3.40 -0.10 3.73
N CYS A 163 3.66 1.07 3.14
CA CYS A 163 2.80 2.24 3.28
C CYS A 163 1.33 1.94 2.90
N HIS A 164 1.14 1.03 1.94
CA HIS A 164 -0.16 0.69 1.37
C HIS A 164 -1.04 -0.20 2.26
N ASP A 165 -0.46 -0.84 3.26
CA ASP A 165 -1.20 -1.65 4.24
C ASP A 165 -2.00 -0.76 5.19
N CYS A 166 -1.45 0.43 5.50
CA CYS A 166 -2.10 1.43 6.36
C CYS A 166 -2.83 2.50 5.55
N HIS A 167 -2.23 2.99 4.46
CA HIS A 167 -2.79 4.05 3.62
C HIS A 167 -3.27 3.47 2.30
N ASP A 168 -4.43 3.90 1.78
CA ASP A 168 -4.83 3.53 0.42
C ASP A 168 -4.16 4.46 -0.59
N PRO A 169 -3.15 4.04 -1.39
CA PRO A 169 -2.46 4.95 -2.30
C PRO A 169 -3.37 5.52 -3.40
N HIS A 170 -4.51 4.87 -3.66
CA HIS A 170 -5.51 5.33 -4.62
C HIS A 170 -6.65 6.13 -3.98
N ALA A 171 -6.62 6.35 -2.67
CA ALA A 171 -7.61 7.16 -1.96
C ALA A 171 -6.98 7.68 -0.65
N THR A 172 -5.75 8.19 -0.71
CA THR A 172 -5.00 8.56 0.49
C THR A 172 -5.70 9.73 1.18
N GLY A 173 -6.25 9.51 2.37
CA GLY A 173 -6.82 10.54 3.23
C GLY A 173 -5.91 10.89 4.42
N SER A 174 -6.15 12.05 5.03
CA SER A 174 -5.47 12.45 6.27
C SER A 174 -6.04 11.71 7.49
N ALA A 175 -5.43 11.86 8.67
CA ALA A 175 -5.97 11.29 9.91
C ALA A 175 -7.27 11.93 10.37
N ASP A 176 -7.52 13.17 9.94
CA ASP A 176 -8.72 13.93 10.28
C ASP A 176 -9.91 13.59 9.36
N ASP A 177 -9.63 12.95 8.22
CA ASP A 177 -10.67 12.45 7.32
C ASP A 177 -11.31 11.19 7.91
N PRO A 178 -12.62 11.19 8.24
CA PRO A 178 -13.29 10.04 8.84
C PRO A 178 -13.27 8.79 7.95
N ASP A 179 -13.17 8.94 6.63
CA ASP A 179 -13.15 7.84 5.67
C ASP A 179 -11.75 7.27 5.46
N SER A 180 -10.70 7.95 5.95
CA SER A 180 -9.33 7.46 5.89
C SER A 180 -9.13 6.21 6.73
N ARG A 181 -8.37 5.24 6.21
CA ARG A 181 -8.01 4.00 6.94
C ARG A 181 -7.29 4.27 8.25
N ILE A 182 -6.61 5.41 8.38
CA ILE A 182 -5.86 5.79 9.57
C ILE A 182 -6.59 6.82 10.45
N SER A 183 -7.85 7.11 10.15
CA SER A 183 -8.70 7.90 11.03
C SER A 183 -8.85 7.22 12.39
N PRO A 184 -9.05 7.95 13.50
CA PRO A 184 -9.15 7.36 14.83
C PRO A 184 -10.10 6.15 14.91
N ARG A 185 -11.23 6.20 14.20
CA ARG A 185 -12.24 5.13 14.19
C ARG A 185 -11.88 3.94 13.32
N ASN A 186 -11.09 4.17 12.28
CA ASN A 186 -10.70 3.13 11.33
C ASN A 186 -9.37 2.46 11.73
N GLN A 187 -8.54 3.10 12.56
CA GLN A 187 -7.29 2.52 13.07
C GLN A 187 -7.44 1.11 13.66
N PRO A 188 -8.46 0.79 14.50
CA PRO A 188 -8.59 -0.56 15.04
C PRO A 188 -8.78 -1.63 13.96
N GLN A 189 -9.47 -1.29 12.86
CA GLN A 189 -9.68 -2.20 11.73
C GLN A 189 -8.39 -2.33 10.90
N THR A 190 -7.72 -1.21 10.64
CA THR A 190 -6.45 -1.17 9.88
C THR A 190 -5.34 -1.93 10.61
N CYS A 191 -5.09 -1.62 11.88
CA CYS A 191 -4.11 -2.34 12.69
C CYS A 191 -4.56 -3.79 12.93
N GLY A 192 -5.86 -4.00 13.19
CA GLY A 192 -6.44 -5.31 13.48
C GLY A 192 -6.39 -6.31 12.33
N ALA A 193 -6.19 -5.85 11.08
CA ALA A 193 -5.96 -6.73 9.94
C ALA A 193 -4.76 -7.69 10.18
N CYS A 194 -3.76 -7.24 10.95
CA CYS A 194 -2.61 -8.04 11.37
C CYS A 194 -2.58 -8.28 12.89
N HIS A 195 -3.04 -7.30 13.68
CA HIS A 195 -2.99 -7.28 15.15
C HIS A 195 -4.35 -7.59 15.79
N ASP A 196 -5.13 -8.48 15.19
CA ASP A 196 -6.51 -8.81 15.60
C ASP A 196 -6.66 -9.14 17.09
N SER A 197 -5.72 -9.92 17.65
CA SER A 197 -5.77 -10.35 19.04
C SER A 197 -5.70 -9.18 20.03
N VAL A 198 -4.77 -8.24 19.82
CA VAL A 198 -4.64 -7.06 20.67
C VAL A 198 -5.74 -6.04 20.38
N THR A 199 -6.19 -5.90 19.14
CA THR A 199 -7.37 -5.09 18.81
C THR A 199 -8.60 -5.58 19.56
N THR A 200 -8.83 -6.89 19.59
CA THR A 200 -9.93 -7.52 20.35
C THR A 200 -9.85 -7.19 21.85
N VAL A 201 -8.64 -7.22 22.42
CA VAL A 201 -8.41 -6.85 23.82
C VAL A 201 -8.66 -5.35 24.04
N TRP A 202 -8.19 -4.50 23.14
CA TRP A 202 -8.34 -3.04 23.20
C TRP A 202 -9.79 -2.58 23.14
N MET A 203 -10.60 -3.21 22.29
CA MET A 203 -12.03 -2.96 22.20
C MET A 203 -12.77 -3.16 23.54
N GLY A 204 -12.22 -3.97 24.45
CA GLY A 204 -12.77 -4.17 25.79
C GLY A 204 -12.49 -3.03 26.78
N GLY A 205 -11.58 -2.10 26.46
CA GLY A 205 -11.13 -1.02 27.33
C GLY A 205 -11.94 0.28 27.23
N VAL A 206 -11.73 1.18 28.18
CA VAL A 206 -12.43 2.46 28.27
C VAL A 206 -12.15 3.38 27.09
N HIS A 207 -10.92 3.42 26.57
CA HIS A 207 -10.58 4.27 25.42
C HIS A 207 -11.37 3.89 24.17
N ALA A 208 -11.42 2.59 23.85
CA ALA A 208 -12.20 2.09 22.72
C ALA A 208 -13.69 2.30 22.89
N ARG A 209 -14.24 1.99 24.08
CA ARG A 209 -15.66 2.18 24.39
C ARG A 209 -16.07 3.64 24.26
N THR A 210 -15.24 4.56 24.77
CA THR A 210 -15.46 6.00 24.63
C THR A 210 -15.43 6.42 23.18
N LEU A 211 -14.42 5.98 22.40
CA LEU A 211 -14.28 6.32 20.99
C LEU A 211 -15.56 5.94 20.24
N LEU A 212 -15.96 4.68 20.38
CA LEU A 212 -17.12 4.12 19.67
C LEU A 212 -18.45 4.70 20.13
N SER A 213 -18.54 5.24 21.36
CA SER A 213 -19.74 5.92 21.86
C SER A 213 -19.91 7.35 21.36
N GLN A 214 -18.82 7.99 20.93
CA GLN A 214 -18.84 9.35 20.38
C GLN A 214 -19.22 9.34 18.89
N GLY A 215 -19.63 10.50 18.36
CA GLY A 215 -19.79 10.72 16.92
C GLY A 215 -18.45 10.92 16.20
N PRO A 216 -18.40 10.82 14.86
CA PRO A 216 -17.18 11.00 14.06
C PRO A 216 -16.55 12.40 14.20
N GLU A 217 -17.34 13.41 14.56
CA GLU A 217 -16.95 14.81 14.68
C GLU A 217 -16.59 15.22 16.12
N ALA A 218 -16.34 14.26 17.02
CA ALA A 218 -16.02 14.60 18.41
C ALA A 218 -14.62 15.22 18.52
N ASP A 219 -14.57 16.46 19.02
CA ASP A 219 -13.33 17.23 19.21
C ASP A 219 -12.32 16.55 20.14
N ASP A 220 -12.78 15.74 21.11
CA ASP A 220 -11.95 15.04 22.09
C ASP A 220 -11.97 13.52 21.86
N SER A 221 -11.34 13.09 20.78
CA SER A 221 -11.15 11.66 20.51
C SER A 221 -10.21 11.03 21.55
N PRO A 222 -10.62 9.94 22.23
CA PRO A 222 -9.73 9.22 23.16
C PRO A 222 -8.55 8.60 22.40
N PRO A 223 -7.46 8.25 23.10
CA PRO A 223 -6.25 7.73 22.45
C PRO A 223 -6.53 6.41 21.72
N THR A 224 -5.92 6.30 20.54
CA THR A 224 -5.99 5.16 19.62
C THR A 224 -4.63 4.46 19.53
N CYS A 225 -4.49 3.50 18.61
CA CYS A 225 -3.26 2.72 18.42
C CYS A 225 -2.04 3.63 18.23
N THR A 226 -2.14 4.59 17.32
CA THR A 226 -1.05 5.52 16.99
C THR A 226 -0.82 6.59 18.05
N SER A 227 -1.82 6.90 18.89
CA SER A 227 -1.64 7.83 20.02
C SER A 227 -0.61 7.33 21.04
N CYS A 228 -0.48 5.99 21.18
CA CYS A 228 0.49 5.37 22.08
C CYS A 228 1.74 4.86 21.35
N HIS A 229 1.55 4.20 20.20
CA HIS A 229 2.64 3.57 19.46
C HIS A 229 3.34 4.51 18.48
N GLY A 230 2.81 5.71 18.22
CA GLY A 230 3.27 6.53 17.10
C GLY A 230 2.77 5.99 15.75
N ALA A 231 3.17 6.65 14.67
CA ALA A 231 2.79 6.30 13.30
C ALA A 231 4.03 6.09 12.41
N HIS A 232 4.94 7.06 12.39
CA HIS A 232 6.17 6.99 11.59
C HIS A 232 7.39 7.42 12.44
N PRO A 233 8.00 6.49 13.21
CA PRO A 233 7.73 5.05 13.24
C PRO A 233 6.57 4.63 14.16
N VAL A 234 6.03 3.43 13.92
CA VAL A 234 5.21 2.70 14.89
C VAL A 234 6.15 1.91 15.80
N HIS A 235 6.20 2.28 17.08
CA HIS A 235 7.06 1.69 18.09
C HIS A 235 6.48 0.38 18.64
N GLY A 236 7.29 -0.68 18.64
CA GLY A 236 7.01 -1.94 19.32
C GLY A 236 7.21 -1.83 20.84
N ALA A 237 6.66 -2.79 21.58
CA ALA A 237 6.82 -2.85 23.04
C ALA A 237 8.27 -3.18 23.47
N ASP A 238 9.07 -3.67 22.55
CA ASP A 238 10.48 -4.04 22.67
C ASP A 238 11.45 -2.90 22.32
N ASP A 239 10.95 -1.76 21.85
CA ASP A 239 11.77 -0.56 21.71
C ASP A 239 12.21 -0.10 23.11
N LEU A 240 13.54 -0.06 23.34
CA LEU A 240 14.18 0.26 24.62
C LEU A 240 13.74 1.62 25.20
N GLY A 241 13.23 2.53 24.37
CA GLY A 241 12.65 3.80 24.81
C GLY A 241 11.16 3.75 25.15
N PHE A 242 10.43 2.72 24.69
CA PHE A 242 8.97 2.69 24.71
C PHE A 242 8.38 2.70 26.11
N ALA A 243 9.00 2.03 27.09
CA ALA A 243 8.51 2.04 28.48
C ALA A 243 8.54 3.45 29.09
N THR A 244 9.58 4.24 28.80
CA THR A 244 9.70 5.64 29.25
C THR A 244 8.76 6.55 28.46
N ILE A 245 8.59 6.30 27.16
CA ILE A 245 7.65 7.01 26.30
C ILE A 245 6.21 6.75 26.78
N ALA A 246 5.84 5.51 27.07
CA ALA A 246 4.49 5.08 27.46
C ALA A 246 3.98 5.80 28.72
N ILE A 247 4.85 6.07 29.70
CA ILE A 247 4.48 6.85 30.90
C ILE A 247 4.13 8.29 30.53
N ASN A 248 4.93 8.91 29.65
CA ASN A 248 4.68 10.26 29.17
C ASN A 248 3.46 10.33 28.25
N THR A 249 3.19 9.27 27.48
CA THR A 249 1.97 9.13 26.68
C THR A 249 0.72 9.24 27.56
N CYS A 250 0.65 8.48 28.65
CA CYS A 250 -0.48 8.60 29.60
C CYS A 250 -0.58 10.02 30.17
N ALA A 251 0.57 10.62 30.51
CA ALA A 251 0.63 11.94 31.12
C ALA A 251 0.15 13.07 30.20
N GLY A 252 0.23 12.90 28.88
CA GLY A 252 -0.23 13.89 27.90
C GLY A 252 -1.73 14.19 27.99
N CYS A 253 -2.53 13.22 28.42
CA CYS A 253 -3.97 13.40 28.65
C CYS A 253 -4.34 13.36 30.14
N HIS A 254 -3.61 12.59 30.95
CA HIS A 254 -3.88 12.40 32.37
C HIS A 254 -2.92 13.20 33.26
N GLU A 255 -2.75 14.49 32.99
CA GLU A 255 -1.77 15.36 33.65
C GLU A 255 -1.86 15.32 35.19
N LYS A 256 -3.08 15.41 35.74
CA LYS A 256 -3.31 15.39 37.20
C LYS A 256 -2.89 14.06 37.83
N ALA A 257 -3.20 12.95 37.17
CA ALA A 257 -2.79 11.63 37.65
C ALA A 257 -1.26 11.49 37.55
N ALA A 258 -0.68 11.95 36.45
CA ALA A 258 0.76 11.94 36.25
C ALA A 258 1.50 12.78 37.30
N GLU A 259 1.00 13.95 37.70
CA GLU A 259 1.59 14.75 38.77
C GLU A 259 1.68 13.98 40.09
N THR A 260 0.57 13.35 40.50
CA THR A 260 0.56 12.53 41.73
C THR A 260 1.46 11.31 41.64
N TYR A 261 1.46 10.60 40.50
CA TYR A 261 2.36 9.47 40.24
C TYR A 261 3.82 9.89 40.34
N ARG A 262 4.21 11.01 39.72
CA ARG A 262 5.58 11.55 39.74
C ARG A 262 6.06 11.89 41.15
N GLY A 263 5.16 12.25 42.07
CA GLY A 263 5.47 12.48 43.48
C GLY A 263 5.76 11.19 44.28
N SER A 264 5.32 10.03 43.79
CA SER A 264 5.46 8.73 44.46
C SER A 264 6.87 8.13 44.34
N TYR A 265 7.13 7.04 45.09
CA TYR A 265 8.37 6.28 44.93
C TYR A 265 8.50 5.71 43.51
N HIS A 266 7.44 5.12 42.95
CA HIS A 266 7.46 4.56 41.59
C HIS A 266 7.76 5.62 40.54
N GLY A 267 7.09 6.77 40.61
CA GLY A 267 7.33 7.87 39.68
C GLY A 267 8.75 8.43 39.75
N LYS A 268 9.31 8.61 40.96
CA LYS A 268 10.70 9.04 41.14
C LYS A 268 11.70 8.00 40.64
N ALA A 269 11.48 6.73 40.95
CA ALA A 269 12.36 5.65 40.50
C ALA A 269 12.34 5.51 38.97
N THR A 270 11.17 5.65 38.35
CA THR A 270 11.05 5.61 36.89
C THR A 270 11.73 6.81 36.23
N GLN A 271 11.61 8.02 36.80
CA GLN A 271 12.33 9.21 36.31
C GLN A 271 13.85 9.06 36.36
N LEU A 272 14.35 8.21 37.25
CA LEU A 272 15.77 7.86 37.36
C LEU A 272 16.16 6.68 36.45
N GLY A 273 15.26 6.21 35.57
CA GLY A 273 15.52 5.15 34.61
C GLY A 273 15.35 3.73 35.15
N SER A 274 14.66 3.54 36.28
CA SER A 274 14.40 2.19 36.80
C SER A 274 13.33 1.48 35.97
N GLU A 275 13.71 0.40 35.30
CA GLU A 275 12.79 -0.51 34.59
C GLU A 275 11.99 -1.43 35.52
N ALA A 276 12.37 -1.50 36.81
CA ALA A 276 11.69 -2.34 37.81
C ALA A 276 10.60 -1.59 38.58
N ALA A 277 10.48 -0.27 38.38
CA ALA A 277 9.49 0.55 39.06
C ALA A 277 8.13 0.45 38.35
N ALA A 278 7.06 0.26 39.12
CA ALA A 278 5.72 0.09 38.58
C ALA A 278 5.25 1.31 37.79
N THR A 279 4.89 1.13 36.53
CA THR A 279 4.39 2.15 35.60
C THR A 279 2.87 2.27 35.62
N CYS A 280 2.32 3.25 34.90
CA CYS A 280 0.87 3.38 34.71
C CYS A 280 0.24 2.09 34.16
N ALA A 281 0.89 1.47 33.16
CA ALA A 281 0.38 0.31 32.45
C ALA A 281 0.47 -1.00 33.26
N GLU A 282 1.40 -1.10 34.21
CA GLU A 282 1.49 -2.28 35.09
C GLU A 282 0.38 -2.32 36.14
N CYS A 283 -0.15 -1.15 36.52
CA CYS A 283 -1.31 -1.06 37.41
C CYS A 283 -2.65 -1.07 36.64
N HIS A 284 -2.76 -0.36 35.52
CA HIS A 284 -4.02 -0.16 34.80
C HIS A 284 -4.19 -1.05 33.55
N GLY A 285 -3.16 -1.79 33.14
CA GLY A 285 -3.08 -2.44 31.83
C GLY A 285 -2.62 -1.49 30.73
N ALA A 286 -2.16 -2.05 29.61
CA ALA A 286 -1.70 -1.29 28.44
C ALA A 286 -2.79 -1.20 27.36
N HIS A 287 -3.28 -2.35 26.87
CA HIS A 287 -4.28 -2.38 25.79
C HIS A 287 -5.72 -2.49 26.32
N ARG A 288 -5.96 -3.07 27.50
CA ARG A 288 -7.30 -3.11 28.14
C ARG A 288 -7.33 -2.33 29.44
N ILE A 289 -7.42 -1.01 29.32
CA ILE A 289 -7.56 -0.12 30.47
C ILE A 289 -9.03 -0.04 30.86
N LEU A 290 -9.35 -0.26 32.13
CA LEU A 290 -10.72 -0.18 32.64
C LEU A 290 -10.92 1.13 33.43
N PRO A 291 -12.16 1.63 33.56
CA PRO A 291 -12.49 2.74 34.44
C PRO A 291 -12.23 2.34 35.90
N ALA A 292 -11.72 3.27 36.70
CA ALA A 292 -11.38 3.05 38.11
C ALA A 292 -12.56 2.54 38.99
N GLY A 293 -13.81 2.74 38.56
CA GLY A 293 -15.01 2.27 39.26
C GLY A 293 -15.42 0.84 38.92
N GLU A 294 -14.77 0.17 37.96
CA GLU A 294 -15.08 -1.21 37.62
C GLU A 294 -14.35 -2.18 38.55
N PRO A 295 -15.04 -3.20 39.12
CA PRO A 295 -14.41 -4.17 40.04
C PRO A 295 -13.23 -4.96 39.45
N ALA A 296 -13.10 -4.99 38.12
CA ALA A 296 -12.03 -5.66 37.41
C ALA A 296 -10.84 -4.74 37.09
N SER A 297 -10.91 -3.46 37.47
CA SER A 297 -9.86 -2.45 37.30
C SER A 297 -8.79 -2.52 38.38
#